data_AF-A0A351F1N4-F1
#
_entry.id   AF-A0A351F1N4-F1
#
_cell.length_a   1.000
_cell.length_b   1.000
_cell.length_c   1.000
_cell.angle_alpha   90.00
_cell.angle_beta   90.00
_cell.angle_gamma   90.00
#
_symmetry.space_group_name_H-M   'P 1'
#
loop_
_entity.id
_entity.type
_entity.pdbx_description
1 polymer ?
#
loop_
_entity_poly.entity_id
_entity_poly.type
_entity_poly.pdbx_seq_one_letter_code
_entity_poly.pdbx_strand_id
1 'polypeptide(L)'
;MVNIVTKRFIECYKFLLDEGVIRSGRQFAFELDYSPQSWNKVLKSERDVTIELVRSAIDRFDLSADFIFCGRGEPVCRMAEENAVEHSENRKKEKDSITHVPVAASAGYLTQFHDPVFLKDLNSFSLPGIDFRHGTYRAFDVVGDSMEPGITQGEILVCSMVDPDLLKYNVRSDFVYVVVMKSEIVVKRIQNHIKEKGTITLISDNPFYKPVEIRAEEIKEMWMVKLKISPFSHADHSNQLKYETSLDDLRAVISSQSATIVKLQQSIERSLKNERLKI
;
A
#
# COMPACT_ATOMS: atom_id res chain seq x y z
N MET A 1 41.86 27.10 -12.47
CA MET A 1 40.62 27.64 -11.89
C MET A 1 40.09 26.56 -10.95
N VAL A 2 40.14 26.78 -9.64
CA VAL A 2 39.84 25.70 -8.66
C VAL A 2 38.33 25.54 -8.53
N ASN A 3 37.84 24.31 -8.65
CA ASN A 3 36.42 23.98 -8.56
C ASN A 3 35.84 24.42 -7.20
N ILE A 4 34.69 25.09 -7.24
CA ILE A 4 34.04 25.65 -6.05
C ILE A 4 33.59 24.56 -5.07
N VAL A 5 33.23 23.38 -5.58
CA VAL A 5 32.84 22.22 -4.80
C VAL A 5 34.05 21.67 -4.03
N THR A 6 35.21 21.58 -4.68
CA THR A 6 36.46 21.14 -4.03
C THR A 6 36.86 22.08 -2.90
N LYS A 7 36.71 23.40 -3.08
CA LYS A 7 36.99 24.38 -2.01
C LYS A 7 36.08 24.19 -0.80
N ARG A 8 34.77 24.08 -1.03
CA ARG A 8 33.77 23.89 0.03
C ARG A 8 33.94 22.54 0.73
N PHE A 9 34.34 21.50 0.00
CA PHE A 9 34.66 20.20 0.57
C PHE A 9 35.90 20.24 1.48
N ILE A 10 36.92 21.01 1.11
CA ILE A 10 38.10 21.22 1.97
C ILE A 10 37.73 22.03 3.22
N GLU A 11 36.81 22.98 3.11
CA GLU A 11 36.26 23.72 4.26
C GLU A 11 35.53 22.79 5.24
N CYS A 12 34.68 21.89 4.73
CA CYS A 12 34.07 20.82 5.53
C CYS A 12 35.10 19.95 6.24
N TYR A 13 36.15 19.51 5.52
CA TYR A 13 37.22 18.71 6.13
C TYR A 13 37.98 19.47 7.23
N LYS A 14 38.28 20.75 7.02
CA LYS A 14 38.95 21.58 8.04
C LYS A 14 38.08 21.74 9.27
N PHE A 15 36.78 21.91 9.08
CA PHE A 15 35.81 21.98 10.17
C PHE A 15 35.78 20.67 10.98
N LEU A 16 35.78 19.51 10.33
CA LEU A 16 35.86 18.21 11.03
C LEU A 16 37.18 17.99 11.80
N LEU A 17 38.27 18.61 11.35
CA LEU A 17 39.56 18.59 12.04
C LEU A 17 39.56 19.49 13.28
N ASP A 18 38.90 20.65 13.21
CA ASP A 18 38.78 21.64 14.29
C ASP A 18 37.84 21.14 15.41
N GLU A 19 36.75 20.48 15.05
CA GLU A 19 35.81 19.81 15.98
C GLU A 19 36.38 18.52 16.60
N GLY A 20 37.58 18.08 16.17
CA GLY A 20 38.24 16.90 16.72
C GLY A 20 37.62 15.55 16.36
N VAL A 21 36.63 15.53 15.46
CA VAL A 21 35.99 14.31 14.93
C VAL A 21 37.02 13.44 14.19
N ILE A 22 37.96 14.07 13.51
CA ILE A 22 39.06 13.39 12.82
C ILE A 22 40.39 13.87 13.37
N ARG A 23 41.32 12.94 13.63
CA ARG A 23 42.65 13.26 14.19
C ARG A 23 43.72 13.54 13.15
N SER A 24 43.54 13.06 11.91
CA SER A 24 44.52 13.23 10.83
C SER A 24 43.88 13.08 9.45
N GLY A 25 44.36 13.86 8.47
CA GLY A 25 43.95 13.72 7.07
C GLY A 25 44.26 12.36 6.45
N ARG A 26 45.22 11.62 7.02
CA ARG A 26 45.49 10.23 6.61
C ARG A 26 44.37 9.29 7.04
N GLN A 27 43.85 9.48 8.27
CA GLN A 27 42.74 8.72 8.81
C GLN A 27 41.48 8.99 7.97
N PHE A 28 41.20 10.27 7.67
CA PHE A 28 40.09 10.67 6.80
C PHE A 28 40.12 9.94 5.44
N ALA A 29 41.29 9.88 4.79
CA ALA A 29 41.41 9.24 3.49
C ALA A 29 41.16 7.72 3.58
N PHE A 30 41.72 7.04 4.58
CA PHE A 30 41.48 5.60 4.80
C PHE A 30 40.02 5.30 5.10
N GLU A 31 39.39 6.13 5.91
CA GLU A 31 37.98 6.02 6.27
C GLU A 31 37.05 6.36 5.12
N LEU A 32 37.54 6.84 3.98
CA LEU A 32 36.74 7.06 2.77
C LEU A 32 37.14 6.13 1.63
N ASP A 33 37.89 5.07 1.95
CA ASP A 33 38.48 4.13 0.99
C ASP A 33 39.26 4.84 -0.14
N TYR A 34 39.91 5.96 0.22
CA TYR A 34 40.62 6.83 -0.69
C TYR A 34 42.12 6.86 -0.40
N SER A 35 42.95 6.93 -1.45
CA SER A 35 44.41 6.95 -1.28
C SER A 35 44.86 8.25 -0.60
N PRO A 36 45.67 8.21 0.49
CA PRO A 36 46.21 9.40 1.15
C PRO A 36 47.04 10.30 0.23
N GLN A 37 47.66 9.72 -0.80
CA GLN A 37 48.44 10.46 -1.79
C GLN A 37 47.54 11.29 -2.69
N SER A 38 46.41 10.72 -3.11
CA SER A 38 45.39 11.42 -3.89
C SER A 38 44.68 12.47 -3.04
N TRP A 39 44.41 12.18 -1.76
CA TRP A 39 43.84 13.13 -0.82
C TRP A 39 44.72 14.37 -0.63
N ASN A 40 46.04 14.20 -0.46
CA ASN A 40 46.96 15.34 -0.35
C ASN A 40 46.97 16.23 -1.60
N LYS A 41 46.74 15.66 -2.79
CA LYS A 41 46.60 16.43 -4.04
C LYS A 41 45.30 17.22 -4.08
N VAL A 42 44.21 16.64 -3.57
CA VAL A 42 42.92 17.34 -3.39
C VAL A 42 43.09 18.48 -2.39
N LEU A 43 43.77 18.26 -1.26
CA LEU A 43 44.03 19.29 -0.24
C LEU A 43 44.84 20.47 -0.80
N LYS A 44 45.83 20.20 -1.67
CA LYS A 44 46.61 21.23 -2.38
C LYS A 44 45.86 21.88 -3.55
N SER A 45 44.61 21.50 -3.80
CA SER A 45 43.81 21.94 -4.96
C SER A 45 44.46 21.63 -6.32
N GLU A 46 45.34 20.62 -6.37
CA GLU A 46 45.94 20.11 -7.60
C GLU A 46 45.00 19.14 -8.35
N ARG A 47 44.00 18.60 -7.63
CA ARG A 47 42.93 17.74 -8.16
C ARG A 47 41.58 18.13 -7.59
N ASP A 48 40.55 17.93 -8.39
CA ASP A 48 39.16 18.08 -7.95
C ASP A 48 38.70 16.86 -7.14
N VAL A 49 37.75 17.12 -6.23
CA VAL A 49 37.10 16.07 -5.46
C VAL A 49 36.21 15.23 -6.37
N THR A 50 36.29 13.90 -6.27
CA THR A 50 35.41 13.00 -7.01
C THR A 50 34.05 12.92 -6.34
N ILE A 51 32.99 12.73 -7.13
CA ILE A 51 31.62 12.59 -6.61
C ILE A 51 31.48 11.41 -5.62
N GLU A 52 32.24 10.33 -5.85
CA GLU A 52 32.29 9.17 -4.95
C GLU A 52 32.87 9.53 -3.59
N LEU A 53 33.92 10.36 -3.57
CA LEU A 53 34.54 10.81 -2.32
C LEU A 53 33.60 11.74 -1.54
N VAL A 54 32.88 12.63 -2.25
CA VAL A 54 31.86 13.48 -1.63
C VAL A 54 30.73 12.63 -1.04
N ARG A 55 30.22 11.64 -1.79
CA ARG A 55 29.18 10.72 -1.32
C ARG A 55 29.62 9.95 -0.08
N SER A 56 30.78 9.29 -0.15
CA SER A 56 31.31 8.53 0.99
C SER A 56 31.52 9.41 2.21
N ALA A 57 31.91 10.68 2.03
CA ALA A 57 32.11 11.60 3.14
C ALA A 57 30.80 12.13 3.74
N ILE A 58 29.75 12.31 2.93
CA ILE A 58 28.39 12.61 3.41
C ILE A 58 27.87 11.45 4.25
N ASP A 59 28.02 10.21 3.78
CA ASP A 59 27.48 9.02 4.47
C ASP A 59 28.21 8.71 5.79
N ARG A 60 29.50 9.04 5.91
CA ARG A 60 30.33 8.67 7.08
C ARG A 60 30.54 9.76 8.10
N PHE A 61 30.51 11.03 7.68
CA PHE A 61 30.79 12.19 8.53
C PHE A 61 29.62 13.19 8.60
N ASP A 62 28.44 12.80 8.12
CA ASP A 62 27.22 13.63 8.08
C ASP A 62 27.47 15.04 7.53
N LEU A 63 28.30 15.11 6.49
CA LEU A 63 28.61 16.37 5.81
C LEU A 63 27.39 16.90 5.06
N SER A 64 27.20 18.23 5.11
CA SER A 64 26.08 18.87 4.42
C SER A 64 26.32 18.91 2.90
N ALA A 65 25.56 18.12 2.15
CA ALA A 65 25.55 18.15 0.68
C ALA A 65 25.13 19.54 0.15
N ASP A 66 24.20 20.21 0.84
CA ASP A 66 23.74 21.56 0.48
C ASP A 66 24.85 22.59 0.62
N PHE A 67 25.73 22.45 1.61
CA PHE A 67 26.90 23.32 1.73
C PHE A 67 27.92 23.02 0.63
N ILE A 68 28.25 21.75 0.38
CA ILE A 68 29.25 21.35 -0.60
C ILE A 68 28.88 21.80 -2.03
N PHE A 69 27.63 21.56 -2.44
CA PHE A 69 27.17 21.84 -3.80
C PHE A 69 26.56 23.24 -3.96
N CYS A 70 25.75 23.71 -3.00
CA CYS A 70 25.03 24.97 -3.12
C CYS A 70 25.65 26.12 -2.31
N GLY A 71 26.50 25.83 -1.32
CA GLY A 71 27.13 26.84 -0.45
C GLY A 71 26.15 27.49 0.52
N ARG A 72 25.07 26.78 0.87
CA ARG A 72 24.05 27.23 1.82
C ARG A 72 24.15 26.37 3.08
N GLY A 73 24.17 27.00 4.25
CA GLY A 73 24.18 26.31 5.55
C GLY A 73 25.57 26.11 6.18
N GLU A 74 25.65 25.24 7.19
CA GLU A 74 26.90 24.90 7.90
C GLU A 74 27.61 23.69 7.25
N PRO A 75 28.94 23.54 7.41
CA PRO A 75 29.73 22.49 6.76
C PRO A 75 29.41 21.07 7.25
N VAL A 76 28.97 20.94 8.50
CA VAL A 76 28.56 19.69 9.15
C VAL A 76 27.12 19.85 9.62
N CYS A 77 26.30 18.82 9.44
CA CYS A 77 25.01 18.76 10.11
C CYS A 77 25.28 18.55 11.61
N ARG A 78 25.45 19.63 12.39
CA ARG A 78 25.40 19.51 13.85
C ARG A 78 24.03 18.98 14.21
N MET A 79 23.95 17.72 14.60
CA MET A 79 22.84 17.22 15.40
C MET A 79 22.94 17.96 16.73
N ALA A 80 22.35 19.15 16.80
CA ALA A 80 22.10 19.82 18.06
C ALA A 80 21.07 18.99 18.82
N GLU A 81 21.56 18.05 19.61
CA GLU A 81 20.85 17.52 20.77
C GLU A 81 20.62 18.68 21.75
N GLU A 82 19.58 19.47 21.52
CA GLU A 82 18.76 20.11 22.56
C GLU A 82 17.65 20.92 21.89
N ASN A 83 16.41 20.46 22.11
CA ASN A 83 15.14 21.11 21.80
C ASN A 83 14.61 21.07 20.35
N ALA A 84 14.66 19.91 19.68
CA ALA A 84 13.79 19.63 18.53
C ALA A 84 13.45 18.13 18.42
N VAL A 85 12.74 17.59 19.41
CA VAL A 85 12.24 16.20 19.43
C VAL A 85 11.14 15.93 18.39
N GLU A 86 10.72 16.91 17.57
CA GLU A 86 9.52 16.70 16.74
C GLU A 86 9.69 16.65 15.21
N HIS A 87 10.86 16.93 14.61
CA HIS A 87 10.88 17.20 13.15
C HIS A 87 11.89 16.44 12.28
N SER A 88 12.62 15.46 12.79
CA SER A 88 13.63 14.71 11.97
C SER A 88 13.42 13.20 11.84
N GLU A 89 12.50 12.56 12.57
CA GLU A 89 12.12 11.16 12.27
C GLU A 89 11.03 11.04 11.18
N ASN A 90 10.29 12.12 10.90
CA ASN A 90 9.19 12.08 9.93
C ASN A 90 9.65 11.91 8.48
N ARG A 91 10.86 12.34 8.12
CA ARG A 91 11.28 12.32 6.71
C ARG A 91 11.61 10.92 6.14
N LYS A 92 11.84 9.93 7.02
CA LYS A 92 11.99 8.51 6.61
C LYS A 92 10.74 7.66 6.91
N LYS A 93 9.87 8.07 7.85
CA LYS A 93 8.60 7.37 8.17
C LYS A 93 7.42 7.76 7.26
N GLU A 94 7.46 8.90 6.59
CA GLU A 94 6.36 9.33 5.71
C GLU A 94 6.10 8.40 4.51
N LYS A 95 7.10 7.63 4.08
CA LYS A 95 6.99 6.84 2.83
C LYS A 95 6.10 5.60 2.92
N ASP A 96 5.85 5.07 4.12
CA ASP A 96 5.05 3.85 4.31
C ASP A 96 3.88 4.08 5.29
N SER A 97 3.26 5.27 5.24
CA SER A 97 2.12 5.60 6.09
C SER A 97 0.79 5.38 5.37
N ILE A 98 -0.10 4.60 5.99
CA ILE A 98 -1.48 4.38 5.56
C ILE A 98 -2.36 5.27 6.42
N THR A 99 -3.09 6.21 5.80
CA THR A 99 -4.04 7.05 6.53
C THR A 99 -5.36 6.31 6.74
N HIS A 100 -5.83 6.22 7.98
CA HIS A 100 -7.10 5.60 8.34
C HIS A 100 -8.25 6.60 8.28
N VAL A 101 -9.29 6.26 7.53
CA VAL A 101 -10.52 7.02 7.38
C VAL A 101 -11.63 6.25 8.12
N PRO A 102 -11.93 6.60 9.38
CA PRO A 102 -12.98 5.94 10.14
C PRO A 102 -14.37 6.33 9.62
N VAL A 103 -15.37 5.49 9.89
CA VAL A 103 -16.78 5.75 9.50
C VAL A 103 -17.27 7.12 9.95
N ALA A 104 -16.92 7.53 11.17
CA ALA A 104 -17.31 8.83 11.73
C ALA A 104 -16.74 10.01 10.93
N ALA A 105 -15.59 9.83 10.28
CA ALA A 105 -14.94 10.85 9.47
C ALA A 105 -15.37 10.80 8.00
N SER A 106 -16.11 9.79 7.53
CA SER A 106 -16.51 9.64 6.12
C SER A 106 -17.27 10.86 5.58
N ALA A 107 -18.15 11.47 6.37
CA ALA A 107 -18.89 12.68 5.97
C ALA A 107 -17.97 13.91 5.85
N GLY A 108 -17.04 14.09 6.79
CA GLY A 108 -16.01 15.14 6.73
C GLY A 108 -15.09 14.93 5.53
N TYR A 109 -14.71 13.68 5.28
CA TYR A 109 -13.86 13.30 4.16
C TYR A 109 -14.48 13.64 2.80
N LEU A 110 -15.79 13.38 2.59
CA LEU A 110 -16.47 13.73 1.34
C LEU A 110 -16.39 15.22 0.97
N THR A 111 -16.27 16.10 1.98
CA THR A 111 -16.20 17.56 1.82
C THR A 111 -14.78 18.11 1.87
N GLN A 112 -13.91 17.55 2.71
CA GLN A 112 -12.58 18.07 3.04
C GLN A 112 -11.43 17.14 2.61
N PHE A 113 -11.66 16.17 1.71
CA PHE A 113 -10.60 15.27 1.20
C PHE A 113 -9.40 15.99 0.55
N HIS A 114 -9.56 17.24 0.12
CA HIS A 114 -8.48 18.07 -0.41
C HIS A 114 -7.74 18.89 0.65
N ASP A 115 -8.26 18.98 1.88
CA ASP A 115 -7.64 19.78 2.93
C ASP A 115 -6.51 18.98 3.59
N PRO A 116 -5.24 19.39 3.43
CA PRO A 116 -4.11 18.71 4.03
C PRO A 116 -4.14 18.79 5.57
N VAL A 117 -4.82 19.76 6.17
CA VAL A 117 -4.96 19.89 7.63
C VAL A 117 -5.89 18.78 8.16
N PHE A 118 -7.03 18.58 7.50
CA PHE A 118 -7.96 17.50 7.84
C PHE A 118 -7.30 16.12 7.69
N LEU A 119 -6.57 15.91 6.58
CA LEU A 119 -5.88 14.65 6.34
C LEU A 119 -4.76 14.35 7.37
N LYS A 120 -4.14 15.38 7.95
CA LYS A 120 -3.13 15.23 9.00
C LYS A 120 -3.70 14.89 10.37
N ASP A 121 -4.95 15.26 10.63
CA ASP A 121 -5.66 14.92 11.87
C ASP A 121 -6.09 13.44 11.90
N LEU A 122 -6.18 12.81 10.74
CA LEU A 122 -6.49 11.39 10.63
C LEU A 122 -5.33 10.51 11.12
N ASN A 123 -5.70 9.49 11.89
CA ASN A 123 -4.74 8.49 12.36
C ASN A 123 -4.05 7.81 11.19
N SER A 124 -2.74 7.61 11.28
CA SER A 124 -1.96 6.90 10.28
C SER A 124 -1.19 5.75 10.91
N PHE A 125 -1.06 4.64 10.19
CA PHE A 125 -0.34 3.46 10.65
C PHE A 125 0.47 2.83 9.50
N SER A 126 1.44 1.99 9.84
CA SER A 126 2.26 1.27 8.87
C SER A 126 2.14 -0.24 9.10
N LEU A 127 2.02 -1.03 8.03
CA LEU A 127 2.03 -2.49 8.14
C LEU A 127 3.40 -3.06 7.75
N PRO A 128 4.00 -3.95 8.56
CA PRO A 128 5.27 -4.57 8.22
C PRO A 128 5.13 -5.55 7.05
N GLY A 129 6.15 -5.62 6.18
CA GLY A 129 6.25 -6.64 5.14
C GLY A 129 5.55 -6.34 3.81
N ILE A 130 4.97 -5.13 3.66
CA ILE A 130 4.37 -4.68 2.40
C ILE A 130 5.12 -3.41 2.00
N ASP A 131 5.83 -3.46 0.87
CA ASP A 131 6.53 -2.29 0.35
C ASP A 131 5.50 -1.28 -0.19
N PHE A 132 5.00 -0.40 0.68
CA PHE A 132 4.16 0.75 0.33
C PHE A 132 4.95 1.88 -0.34
N ARG A 133 6.22 1.63 -0.69
CA ARG A 133 7.21 2.59 -1.19
C ARG A 133 6.78 3.38 -2.44
N HIS A 134 5.77 2.92 -3.17
CA HIS A 134 5.28 3.54 -4.40
C HIS A 134 3.76 3.61 -4.42
N GLY A 135 3.17 4.58 -3.73
CA GLY A 135 1.75 4.91 -3.85
C GLY A 135 1.17 5.57 -2.62
N THR A 136 0.04 6.26 -2.79
CA THR A 136 -0.77 6.75 -1.67
C THR A 136 -1.69 5.63 -1.20
N TYR A 137 -1.66 5.31 0.09
CA TYR A 137 -2.51 4.28 0.69
C TYR A 137 -3.44 4.87 1.73
N ARG A 138 -4.69 4.38 1.73
CA ARG A 138 -5.70 4.75 2.71
C ARG A 138 -6.43 3.50 3.20
N ALA A 139 -6.79 3.49 4.47
CA ALA A 139 -7.59 2.45 5.09
C ALA A 139 -9.00 2.96 5.33
N PHE A 140 -10.02 2.21 4.90
CA PHE A 140 -11.44 2.58 5.06
C PHE A 140 -12.17 1.52 5.88
N ASP A 141 -12.98 1.96 6.83
CA ASP A 141 -13.89 1.08 7.55
C ASP A 141 -15.07 0.67 6.66
N VAL A 142 -15.40 -0.62 6.66
CA VAL A 142 -16.54 -1.14 5.89
C VAL A 142 -17.83 -0.96 6.66
N VAL A 143 -18.82 -0.37 5.99
CA VAL A 143 -20.16 -0.15 6.52
C VAL A 143 -21.18 -0.88 5.65
N GLY A 144 -22.10 -1.59 6.31
CA GLY A 144 -23.16 -2.34 5.66
C GLY A 144 -22.75 -3.75 5.20
N ASP A 145 -23.70 -4.45 4.60
CA ASP A 145 -23.66 -5.87 4.22
C ASP A 145 -23.55 -6.07 2.69
N SER A 146 -23.34 -4.99 1.94
CA SER A 146 -23.48 -5.03 0.47
C SER A 146 -22.39 -5.82 -0.24
N MET A 147 -21.27 -6.10 0.44
CA MET A 147 -20.17 -6.89 -0.08
C MET A 147 -20.06 -8.27 0.60
N GLU A 148 -21.09 -8.68 1.35
CA GLU A 148 -21.15 -10.02 1.94
C GLU A 148 -21.39 -11.10 0.87
N PRO A 149 -20.79 -12.30 1.02
CA PRO A 149 -20.00 -12.77 2.16
C PRO A 149 -18.50 -12.42 2.11
N GLY A 150 -18.02 -11.77 1.04
CA GLY A 150 -16.59 -11.53 0.84
C GLY A 150 -15.99 -10.51 1.81
N ILE A 151 -16.74 -9.45 2.09
CA ILE A 151 -16.37 -8.36 2.98
C ILE A 151 -17.55 -8.07 3.90
N THR A 152 -17.30 -8.08 5.20
CA THR A 152 -18.33 -7.90 6.24
C THR A 152 -18.19 -6.54 6.92
N GLN A 153 -19.27 -6.10 7.58
CA GLN A 153 -19.26 -4.86 8.34
C GLN A 153 -18.24 -4.91 9.50
N GLY A 154 -17.51 -3.81 9.70
CA GLY A 154 -16.51 -3.70 10.76
C GLY A 154 -15.11 -4.19 10.38
N GLU A 155 -14.94 -4.69 9.16
CA GLU A 155 -13.62 -4.92 8.57
C GLU A 155 -13.00 -3.60 8.09
N ILE A 156 -11.67 -3.57 8.00
CA ILE A 156 -10.90 -2.41 7.51
C ILE A 156 -10.24 -2.79 6.19
N LEU A 157 -10.44 -1.98 5.15
CA LEU A 157 -9.87 -2.19 3.82
C LEU A 157 -8.69 -1.26 3.58
N VAL A 158 -7.49 -1.83 3.39
CA VAL A 158 -6.32 -1.07 2.96
C VAL A 158 -6.29 -1.00 1.45
N CYS A 159 -6.30 0.21 0.93
CA CYS A 159 -6.48 0.49 -0.48
C CYS A 159 -5.35 1.35 -1.04
N SER A 160 -4.98 1.14 -2.30
CA SER A 160 -4.05 2.00 -3.04
C SER A 160 -4.80 2.98 -3.94
N MET A 161 -4.36 4.22 -3.99
CA MET A 161 -4.93 5.23 -4.88
C MET A 161 -4.82 4.81 -6.35
N VAL A 162 -5.90 5.01 -7.11
CA VAL A 162 -5.89 4.89 -8.57
C VAL A 162 -5.80 6.30 -9.13
N ASP A 163 -4.82 6.54 -10.00
CA ASP A 163 -4.65 7.84 -10.65
C ASP A 163 -5.91 8.20 -11.47
N PRO A 164 -6.53 9.37 -11.21
CA PRO A 164 -7.73 9.81 -11.93
C PRO A 164 -7.53 9.89 -13.45
N ASP A 165 -6.35 10.31 -13.90
CA ASP A 165 -6.02 10.44 -15.32
C ASP A 165 -5.88 9.08 -16.02
N LEU A 166 -5.56 8.03 -15.26
CA LEU A 166 -5.35 6.68 -15.76
C LEU A 166 -6.51 5.73 -15.43
N LEU A 167 -7.67 6.26 -15.02
CA LEU A 167 -8.87 5.46 -14.71
C LEU A 167 -9.25 4.51 -15.85
N LYS A 168 -9.02 4.92 -17.10
CA LYS A 168 -9.29 4.12 -18.30
C LYS A 168 -8.41 2.87 -18.44
N TYR A 169 -7.22 2.87 -17.83
CA TYR A 169 -6.20 1.84 -18.01
C TYR A 169 -5.90 1.05 -16.73
N ASN A 170 -5.93 1.72 -15.58
CA ASN A 170 -5.54 1.12 -14.30
C ASN A 170 -6.70 0.39 -13.60
N VAL A 171 -7.94 0.63 -14.04
CA VAL A 171 -9.13 0.04 -13.44
C VAL A 171 -9.42 -1.30 -14.08
N ARG A 172 -9.15 -2.35 -13.32
CA ARG A 172 -9.44 -3.74 -13.69
C ARG A 172 -10.89 -4.06 -13.37
N SER A 173 -11.59 -4.63 -14.35
CA SER A 173 -12.92 -5.21 -14.14
C SER A 173 -12.85 -6.41 -13.19
N ASP A 174 -13.94 -6.64 -12.46
CA ASP A 174 -14.10 -7.72 -11.48
C ASP A 174 -13.25 -7.57 -10.19
N PHE A 175 -12.61 -6.41 -9.99
CA PHE A 175 -11.89 -6.09 -8.76
C PHE A 175 -12.74 -5.20 -7.84
N VAL A 176 -12.46 -5.26 -6.54
CA VAL A 176 -13.14 -4.44 -5.53
C VAL A 176 -12.40 -3.12 -5.35
N TYR A 177 -13.17 -2.04 -5.36
CA TYR A 177 -12.69 -0.68 -5.15
C TYR A 177 -13.55 0.03 -4.11
N VAL A 178 -12.92 0.97 -3.41
CA VAL A 178 -13.62 2.02 -2.67
C VAL A 178 -13.79 3.19 -3.62
N VAL A 179 -15.02 3.56 -3.89
CA VAL A 179 -15.39 4.66 -4.79
C VAL A 179 -15.88 5.82 -3.94
N VAL A 180 -15.19 6.96 -4.05
CA VAL A 180 -15.56 8.20 -3.38
C VAL A 180 -16.34 9.04 -4.39
N MET A 181 -17.64 9.16 -4.16
CA MET A 181 -18.53 9.99 -4.97
C MET A 181 -18.77 11.35 -4.30
N LYS A 182 -19.59 12.21 -4.92
CA LYS A 182 -20.00 13.48 -4.30
C LYS A 182 -20.89 13.29 -3.06
N SER A 183 -21.74 12.27 -3.09
CA SER A 183 -22.75 11.99 -2.06
C SER A 183 -22.26 11.04 -0.97
N GLU A 184 -21.50 10.02 -1.35
CA GLU A 184 -21.18 8.90 -0.47
C GLU A 184 -19.87 8.19 -0.85
N ILE A 185 -19.37 7.38 0.08
CA ILE A 185 -18.23 6.47 -0.12
C ILE A 185 -18.79 5.06 -0.13
N VAL A 186 -18.56 4.31 -1.19
CA VAL A 186 -19.07 2.93 -1.33
C VAL A 186 -17.95 1.96 -1.66
N VAL A 187 -18.08 0.74 -1.13
CA VAL A 187 -17.22 -0.40 -1.49
C VAL A 187 -17.99 -1.25 -2.48
N LYS A 188 -17.48 -1.38 -3.71
CA LYS A 188 -18.15 -2.15 -4.77
C LYS A 188 -17.14 -2.85 -5.68
N ARG A 189 -17.59 -3.93 -6.30
CA ARG A 189 -16.89 -4.56 -7.42
C ARG A 189 -17.15 -3.77 -8.69
N ILE A 190 -16.11 -3.54 -9.48
CA ILE A 190 -16.17 -2.64 -10.63
C ILE A 190 -16.20 -3.42 -11.93
N GLN A 191 -17.13 -3.07 -12.83
CA GLN A 191 -17.05 -3.43 -14.24
C GLN A 191 -16.72 -2.17 -15.05
N ASN A 192 -15.53 -2.17 -15.67
CA ASN A 192 -15.03 -1.00 -16.37
C ASN A 192 -15.58 -0.94 -17.81
N HIS A 193 -16.42 0.05 -18.09
CA HIS A 193 -16.93 0.37 -19.42
C HIS A 193 -16.50 1.77 -19.90
N ILE A 194 -15.47 2.36 -19.29
CA ILE A 194 -15.09 3.76 -19.56
C ILE A 194 -14.66 3.95 -21.02
N LYS A 195 -13.97 2.97 -21.62
CA LYS A 195 -13.50 3.07 -23.01
C LYS A 195 -14.64 3.02 -24.03
N GLU A 196 -15.71 2.28 -23.73
CA GLU A 196 -16.81 2.02 -24.65
C GLU A 196 -17.93 3.04 -24.48
N LYS A 197 -18.28 3.35 -23.22
CA LYS A 197 -19.48 4.12 -22.85
C LYS A 197 -19.18 5.31 -21.93
N GLY A 198 -17.96 5.41 -21.40
CA GLY A 198 -17.63 6.43 -20.38
C GLY A 198 -18.19 6.13 -18.99
N THR A 199 -18.71 4.92 -18.78
CA THR A 199 -19.39 4.52 -17.54
C THR A 199 -18.65 3.42 -16.79
N ILE A 200 -18.99 3.29 -15.51
CA ILE A 200 -18.53 2.23 -14.63
C ILE A 200 -19.76 1.60 -13.97
N THR A 201 -19.84 0.27 -13.99
CA THR A 201 -20.88 -0.46 -13.27
C THR A 201 -20.36 -0.86 -11.89
N LEU A 202 -21.07 -0.45 -10.86
CA LEU A 202 -20.88 -0.83 -9.47
C LEU A 202 -21.70 -2.08 -9.17
N ILE A 203 -21.03 -3.18 -8.85
CA ILE A 203 -21.62 -4.47 -8.54
C ILE A 203 -21.39 -4.76 -7.06
N SER A 204 -22.44 -5.23 -6.39
CA SER A 204 -22.38 -5.68 -5.01
C SER A 204 -22.15 -7.19 -5.00
N ASP A 205 -21.30 -7.70 -4.11
CA ASP A 205 -21.13 -9.15 -3.97
C ASP A 205 -22.38 -9.80 -3.34
N ASN A 206 -23.15 -9.01 -2.58
CA ASN A 206 -24.42 -9.44 -2.02
C ASN A 206 -25.54 -9.38 -3.09
N PRO A 207 -26.18 -10.51 -3.45
CA PRO A 207 -27.21 -10.58 -4.50
C PRO A 207 -28.47 -9.75 -4.23
N PHE A 208 -28.72 -9.33 -2.97
CA PHE A 208 -29.86 -8.48 -2.64
C PHE A 208 -29.73 -7.07 -3.21
N TYR A 209 -28.51 -6.65 -3.56
CA TYR A 209 -28.22 -5.32 -4.08
C TYR A 209 -28.07 -5.36 -5.60
N LYS A 210 -28.86 -4.53 -6.29
CA LYS A 210 -28.79 -4.42 -7.76
C LYS A 210 -27.53 -3.67 -8.19
N PRO A 211 -26.93 -4.05 -9.33
CA PRO A 211 -25.86 -3.27 -9.94
C PRO A 211 -26.32 -1.85 -10.30
N VAL A 212 -25.44 -0.87 -10.12
CA VAL A 212 -25.68 0.55 -10.41
C VAL A 212 -24.65 1.04 -11.41
N GLU A 213 -25.07 1.65 -12.50
CA GLU A 213 -24.17 2.25 -13.49
C GLU A 213 -23.99 3.74 -13.21
N ILE A 214 -22.73 4.19 -13.11
CA ILE A 214 -22.36 5.59 -12.86
C ILE A 214 -21.43 6.10 -13.95
N ARG A 215 -21.43 7.42 -14.17
CA ARG A 215 -20.47 8.07 -15.08
C ARG A 215 -19.13 8.25 -14.40
N ALA A 216 -18.04 8.12 -15.15
CA ALA A 216 -16.69 8.34 -14.63
C ALA A 216 -16.50 9.75 -14.02
N GLU A 217 -17.27 10.74 -14.48
CA GLU A 217 -17.28 12.14 -14.01
C GLU A 217 -17.80 12.32 -12.58
N GLU A 218 -18.58 11.35 -12.08
CA GLU A 218 -19.18 11.42 -10.75
C GLU A 218 -18.21 10.92 -9.65
N ILE A 219 -17.13 10.26 -10.07
CA ILE A 219 -16.10 9.70 -9.21
C ILE A 219 -15.07 10.79 -8.90
N LYS A 220 -14.90 11.10 -7.61
CA LYS A 220 -13.86 12.03 -7.14
C LYS A 220 -12.52 11.31 -6.96
N GLU A 221 -12.55 10.21 -6.23
CA GLU A 221 -11.39 9.36 -5.99
C GLU A 221 -11.80 7.90 -6.10
N MET A 222 -10.85 7.06 -6.49
CA MET A 222 -11.03 5.62 -6.49
C MET A 222 -9.81 4.92 -5.91
N TRP A 223 -10.09 3.95 -5.06
CA TRP A 223 -9.07 3.25 -4.29
C TRP A 223 -9.20 1.76 -4.52
N MET A 224 -8.14 1.12 -5.02
CA MET A 224 -8.11 -0.32 -5.25
C MET A 224 -7.84 -1.05 -3.95
N VAL A 225 -8.71 -1.97 -3.56
CA VAL A 225 -8.50 -2.78 -2.34
C VAL A 225 -7.29 -3.69 -2.54
N LYS A 226 -6.35 -3.66 -1.59
CA LYS A 226 -5.15 -4.50 -1.59
C LYS A 226 -5.16 -5.49 -0.44
N LEU A 227 -5.55 -5.05 0.75
CA LEU A 227 -5.66 -5.89 1.92
C LEU A 227 -6.97 -5.66 2.64
N LYS A 228 -7.41 -6.71 3.32
CA LYS A 228 -8.55 -6.72 4.22
C LYS A 228 -8.05 -7.10 5.60
N ILE A 229 -8.37 -6.29 6.60
CA ILE A 229 -8.05 -6.52 8.00
C ILE A 229 -9.38 -6.83 8.68
N SER A 230 -9.52 -8.09 9.09
CA SER A 230 -10.73 -8.58 9.76
C SER A 230 -10.47 -8.69 11.26
N PRO A 231 -11.37 -8.20 12.12
CA PRO A 231 -11.31 -8.51 13.54
C PRO A 231 -11.49 -10.02 13.74
N PHE A 232 -10.78 -10.57 14.71
CA PHE A 232 -10.86 -12.00 14.97
C PHE A 232 -12.22 -12.36 15.59
N SER A 233 -13.04 -13.09 14.83
CA SER A 233 -14.31 -13.64 15.31
C SER A 233 -14.10 -15.05 15.86
N HIS A 234 -14.34 -15.22 17.17
CA HIS A 234 -14.28 -16.53 17.82
C HIS A 234 -15.43 -17.45 17.36
N ALA A 235 -16.50 -16.89 16.78
CA ALA A 235 -17.67 -17.63 16.34
C ALA A 235 -17.50 -18.26 14.94
N ASP A 236 -16.62 -17.70 14.09
CA ASP A 236 -16.54 -18.07 12.67
C ASP A 236 -16.02 -19.51 12.46
N HIS A 237 -15.04 -19.94 13.26
CA HIS A 237 -14.53 -21.32 13.21
C HIS A 237 -15.65 -22.34 13.44
N SER A 238 -16.60 -22.03 14.32
CA SER A 238 -17.72 -22.93 14.61
C SER A 238 -18.74 -23.00 13.46
N ASN A 239 -18.90 -21.91 12.70
CA ASN A 239 -19.83 -21.85 11.58
C ASN A 239 -19.26 -22.54 10.34
N GLN A 240 -17.98 -22.35 10.03
CA GLN A 240 -17.30 -23.05 8.92
C GLN A 240 -17.38 -24.57 9.07
N LEU A 241 -17.07 -25.09 10.27
CA LEU A 241 -17.19 -26.53 10.55
C LEU A 241 -18.62 -27.05 10.33
N LYS A 242 -19.65 -26.28 10.69
CA LYS A 242 -21.05 -26.67 10.50
C LYS A 242 -21.43 -26.74 9.03
N TYR A 243 -20.97 -25.79 8.22
CA TYR A 243 -21.21 -25.81 6.77
C TYR A 243 -20.51 -27.00 6.10
N GLU A 244 -19.25 -27.26 6.44
CA GLU A 244 -18.53 -28.44 5.92
C GLU A 244 -19.23 -29.74 6.30
N THR A 245 -19.61 -29.89 7.58
CA THR A 245 -20.36 -31.07 8.04
C THR A 245 -21.68 -31.22 7.29
N SER A 246 -22.43 -30.12 7.09
CA SER A 246 -23.70 -30.14 6.36
C SER A 246 -23.53 -30.52 4.88
N LEU A 247 -22.42 -30.12 4.24
CA LEU A 247 -22.11 -30.49 2.86
C LEU A 247 -21.78 -31.98 2.73
N ASP A 248 -21.07 -32.53 3.70
CA ASP A 248 -20.79 -33.98 3.74
C ASP A 248 -22.06 -34.79 3.98
N ASP A 249 -22.96 -34.32 4.85
CA ASP A 249 -24.28 -34.92 5.04
C ASP A 249 -25.11 -34.87 3.75
N LEU A 250 -25.13 -33.74 3.05
CA LEU A 250 -25.81 -33.60 1.76
C LEU A 250 -25.22 -34.56 0.72
N ARG A 251 -23.89 -34.68 0.63
CA ARG A 251 -23.24 -35.64 -0.25
C ARG A 251 -23.64 -37.08 0.07
N ALA A 252 -23.66 -37.45 1.35
CA ALA A 252 -24.08 -38.78 1.78
C ALA A 252 -25.54 -39.09 1.38
N VAL A 253 -26.44 -38.13 1.57
CA VAL A 253 -27.85 -38.24 1.15
C VAL A 253 -27.96 -38.40 -0.36
N ILE A 254 -27.24 -37.58 -1.15
CA ILE A 254 -27.24 -37.65 -2.61
C ILE A 254 -26.72 -39.01 -3.10
N SER A 255 -25.64 -39.51 -2.51
CA SER A 255 -25.11 -40.85 -2.84
C SER A 255 -26.10 -41.96 -2.51
N SER A 256 -26.78 -41.89 -1.36
CA SER A 256 -27.84 -42.84 -0.98
C SER A 256 -29.04 -42.80 -1.94
N GLN A 257 -29.48 -41.60 -2.31
CA GLN A 257 -30.56 -41.41 -3.28
C GLN A 257 -30.18 -41.98 -4.65
N SER A 258 -28.95 -41.72 -5.11
CA SER A 258 -28.43 -42.26 -6.37
C SER A 258 -28.44 -43.79 -6.38
N ALA A 259 -28.00 -44.43 -5.30
CA ALA A 259 -28.04 -45.89 -5.16
C ALA A 259 -29.47 -46.44 -5.16
N THR A 260 -30.42 -45.71 -4.57
CA THR A 260 -31.84 -46.10 -4.55
C THR A 260 -32.47 -45.99 -5.93
N ILE A 261 -32.17 -44.93 -6.69
CA ILE A 261 -32.62 -44.75 -8.07
C ILE A 261 -32.12 -45.89 -8.96
N VAL A 262 -30.85 -46.28 -8.84
CA VAL A 262 -30.28 -47.41 -9.59
C VAL A 262 -31.01 -48.73 -9.25
N LYS A 263 -31.31 -48.98 -7.97
CA LYS A 263 -32.09 -50.16 -7.56
C LYS A 263 -33.50 -50.14 -8.14
N LEU A 264 -34.16 -48.98 -8.15
CA LEU A 264 -35.49 -48.82 -8.74
C LEU A 264 -35.47 -49.06 -10.25
N GLN A 265 -34.48 -48.51 -10.97
CA GLN A 265 -34.30 -48.77 -12.41
C GLN A 265 -34.14 -50.26 -12.69
N GLN A 266 -33.27 -50.95 -11.94
CA GLN A 266 -33.09 -52.41 -12.08
C GLN A 266 -34.39 -53.18 -11.77
N SER A 267 -35.18 -52.73 -10.80
CA SER A 267 -36.45 -53.38 -10.46
C SER A 267 -37.51 -53.16 -11.54
N ILE A 268 -37.56 -51.97 -12.14
CA ILE A 268 -38.44 -51.65 -13.26
C ILE A 268 -38.05 -52.50 -14.47
N GLU A 269 -36.76 -52.59 -14.81
CA GLU A 269 -36.28 -53.44 -15.90
C GLU A 269 -36.66 -54.91 -15.70
N ARG A 270 -36.50 -55.44 -14.48
CA ARG A 270 -36.91 -56.81 -14.14
C ARG A 270 -38.42 -57.01 -14.30
N SER A 271 -39.21 -56.03 -13.88
CA SER A 271 -40.68 -56.10 -13.98
C SER A 271 -41.16 -56.04 -15.43
N LEU A 272 -40.60 -55.14 -16.24
CA LEU A 272 -40.86 -55.05 -17.68
C LEU A 272 -40.45 -56.32 -18.44
N LYS A 273 -39.33 -56.94 -18.05
CA LYS A 273 -38.86 -58.20 -18.65
C LYS A 273 -39.81 -59.36 -18.31
N ASN A 274 -40.34 -59.40 -17.08
CA ASN A 274 -41.32 -60.40 -16.66
C ASN A 274 -42.69 -60.23 -17.32
N GLU A 275 -43.15 -59.00 -17.58
CA GLU A 275 -44.38 -58.77 -18.33
C GLU A 275 -44.27 -59.20 -19.80
N ARG A 276 -43.11 -58.95 -20.44
CA ARG A 276 -42.84 -59.40 -21.82
C ARG A 276 -42.79 -60.92 -22.00
N LEU A 277 -42.57 -61.68 -20.93
CA LEU A 277 -42.54 -63.15 -20.95
C LEU A 277 -43.92 -63.81 -20.76
N LYS A 278 -44.95 -63.01 -20.46
CA LYS A 278 -46.33 -63.47 -20.22
C LYS A 278 -47.29 -63.27 -21.41
N ILE A 279 -46.80 -62.74 -22.53
CA ILE A 279 -47.51 -62.57 -23.81
C ILE A 279 -46.91 -63.58 -24.79
#